data_AF-A0A9E4B279-F1
#
_entry.id   AF-A0A9E4B279-F1
#
_cell.length_a   1.000
_cell.length_b   1.000
_cell.length_c   1.000
_cell.angle_alpha   90.00
_cell.angle_beta   90.00
_cell.angle_gamma   90.00
#
_symmetry.space_group_name_H-M   'P 1'
#
loop_
_entity.id
_entity.type
_entity.pdbx_description
1 polymer ?
#
loop_
_entity_poly.entity_id
_entity_poly.type
_entity_poly.pdbx_seq_one_letter_code
_entity_poly.pdbx_strand_id
1 'polypeptide(L)'
;MSFWLNQLLPGKRGSNELDQGQGTGRGSQEKPGDHDGGAALGHGIRTVTGRAVTPGSAAGSLFWSDQPLSFWGGYDPATGEIIDRRHPLSGTLAAGSLLAIPSTRGSSTTTAVLLEALRLGTAPAALITAGIDLYLALPAITAAEMYGRLMPVLALSPEAFAGLSVYKHAVLAESELRLSRPS
;
A
#
# COMPACT_ATOMS: atom_id res chain seq x y z
N MET A 1 -29.98 9.22 -10.59
CA MET A 1 -29.37 10.54 -10.90
C MET A 1 -28.17 10.28 -11.77
N SER A 2 -28.38 10.48 -13.07
CA SER A 2 -27.45 10.19 -14.16
C SER A 2 -26.49 11.35 -14.35
N PHE A 3 -25.20 11.16 -14.09
CA PHE A 3 -24.15 12.10 -14.48
C PHE A 3 -22.91 11.28 -14.81
N TRP A 4 -22.77 10.91 -16.09
CA TRP A 4 -21.53 10.93 -16.87
C TRP A 4 -21.74 10.11 -18.15
N LEU A 5 -22.07 10.81 -19.24
CA LEU A 5 -22.07 10.28 -20.59
C LEU A 5 -21.31 11.26 -21.50
N ASN A 6 -20.37 10.68 -22.23
CA ASN A 6 -19.81 11.11 -23.51
C ASN A 6 -18.89 12.35 -23.61
N GLN A 7 -17.66 12.01 -24.01
CA GLN A 7 -16.99 12.42 -25.25
C GLN A 7 -16.64 13.89 -25.48
N LEU A 8 -15.34 14.11 -25.72
CA LEU A 8 -14.86 14.88 -26.89
C LEU A 8 -13.64 14.16 -27.49
N LEU A 9 -13.77 13.77 -28.76
CA LEU A 9 -12.73 13.22 -29.65
C LEU A 9 -11.86 14.35 -30.27
N PRO A 10 -10.69 14.02 -30.87
CA PRO A 10 -9.66 14.98 -31.27
C PRO A 10 -9.88 15.56 -32.68
N GLY A 11 -9.36 16.77 -32.93
CA GLY A 11 -9.52 17.46 -34.23
C GLY A 11 -8.48 18.54 -34.55
N LYS A 12 -7.38 18.11 -35.20
CA LYS A 12 -6.62 18.70 -36.33
C LYS A 12 -6.17 20.19 -36.40
N ARG A 13 -4.85 20.29 -36.69
CA ARG A 13 -4.12 21.07 -37.73
C ARG A 13 -3.64 22.51 -37.42
N GLY A 14 -2.33 22.71 -37.65
CA GLY A 14 -1.69 24.00 -37.92
C GLY A 14 -0.16 23.89 -37.94
N SER A 15 0.44 23.99 -39.12
CA SER A 15 1.87 23.95 -39.45
C SER A 15 2.56 25.30 -39.28
N ASN A 16 3.83 25.32 -38.88
CA ASN A 16 4.89 26.13 -39.54
C ASN A 16 6.32 25.75 -39.10
N GLU A 17 7.11 25.37 -40.10
CA GLU A 17 8.53 25.64 -40.38
C GLU A 17 9.04 27.02 -39.89
N LEU A 18 10.30 27.37 -39.61
CA LEU A 18 11.68 26.85 -39.69
C LEU A 18 12.52 27.72 -38.71
N ASP A 19 13.63 27.22 -38.15
CA ASP A 19 14.93 27.93 -38.22
C ASP A 19 16.09 27.03 -37.77
N GLN A 20 17.21 27.13 -38.47
CA GLN A 20 18.44 26.39 -38.30
C GLN A 20 19.40 27.13 -37.35
N GLY A 21 20.18 26.39 -36.56
CA GLY A 21 21.28 26.95 -35.79
C GLY A 21 22.28 25.88 -35.38
N GLN A 22 23.26 25.62 -36.24
CA GLN A 22 24.45 24.83 -35.94
C GLN A 22 25.37 25.63 -35.01
N GLY A 23 25.83 25.00 -33.92
CA GLY A 23 26.84 25.55 -33.02
C GLY A 23 27.72 24.42 -32.49
N THR A 24 28.95 24.37 -32.99
CA THR A 24 30.01 23.44 -32.62
C THR A 24 30.63 23.86 -31.27
N GLY A 25 30.97 22.88 -30.42
CA GLY A 25 31.65 23.15 -29.15
C GLY A 25 32.14 21.88 -28.48
N ARG A 26 33.36 21.45 -28.80
CA ARG A 26 34.17 20.52 -27.99
C ARG A 26 34.58 21.23 -26.70
N GLY A 27 34.32 20.62 -25.55
CA GLY A 27 34.81 21.04 -24.24
C GLY A 27 34.96 19.84 -23.32
N SER A 28 36.21 19.53 -23.01
CA SER A 28 36.68 18.43 -22.16
C SER A 28 36.37 18.66 -20.69
N GLN A 29 36.22 17.55 -19.95
CA GLN A 29 36.51 17.34 -18.53
C GLN A 29 35.89 18.29 -17.49
N GLU A 30 35.11 17.72 -16.56
CA GLU A 30 35.52 17.63 -15.16
C GLU A 30 34.57 16.69 -14.40
N LYS A 31 35.16 15.73 -13.70
CA LYS A 31 34.50 14.89 -12.68
C LYS A 31 34.76 15.57 -11.34
N PRO A 32 33.72 15.90 -10.56
CA PRO A 32 33.94 16.11 -9.13
C PRO A 32 33.00 15.25 -8.27
N GLY A 33 33.59 14.68 -7.22
CA GLY A 33 32.94 14.51 -5.94
C GLY A 33 32.25 13.18 -5.72
N ASP A 34 32.91 12.32 -4.94
CA ASP A 34 32.23 11.40 -4.04
C ASP A 34 31.18 12.18 -3.23
N HIS A 35 29.91 11.96 -3.56
CA HIS A 35 28.84 12.30 -2.65
C HIS A 35 28.70 11.13 -1.67
N ASP A 36 29.47 11.18 -0.59
CA ASP A 36 29.06 10.61 0.70
C ASP A 36 27.78 11.34 1.14
N GLY A 37 26.67 10.98 0.49
CA GLY A 37 25.33 11.34 0.87
C GLY A 37 24.91 10.47 2.05
N GLY A 38 25.59 10.63 3.19
CA GLY A 38 25.04 10.27 4.49
C GLY A 38 23.79 11.10 4.69
N ALA A 39 22.66 10.62 4.17
CA ALA A 39 21.37 11.29 4.29
C ALA A 39 21.05 11.39 5.78
N ALA A 40 21.19 12.61 6.31
CA ALA A 40 20.67 12.99 7.61
C ALA A 40 19.19 12.59 7.63
N LEU A 41 18.88 11.52 8.36
CA LEU A 41 17.54 10.94 8.42
C LEU A 41 16.65 11.88 9.24
N GLY A 42 16.06 12.87 8.56
CA GLY A 42 15.12 13.78 9.15
C GLY A 42 13.96 13.05 9.82
N HIS A 43 13.44 13.63 10.90
CA HIS A 43 12.24 13.22 11.65
C HIS A 43 10.95 13.42 10.83
N GLY A 44 11.01 13.23 9.51
CA GLY A 44 10.00 13.66 8.56
C GLY A 44 8.85 12.67 8.42
N ILE A 45 7.65 13.23 8.31
CA ILE A 45 6.48 12.52 7.79
C ILE A 45 6.76 12.19 6.32
N ARG A 46 6.62 10.93 5.93
CA ARG A 46 6.70 10.49 4.53
C ARG A 46 5.31 10.14 4.01
N THR A 47 4.95 10.64 2.85
CA THR A 47 3.71 10.27 2.17
C THR A 47 4.00 9.36 0.99
N VAL A 48 3.18 8.33 0.83
CA VAL A 48 3.24 7.39 -0.29
C VAL A 48 1.83 7.23 -0.87
N THR A 49 1.73 7.21 -2.19
CA THR A 49 0.45 6.98 -2.88
C THR A 49 0.41 5.57 -3.45
N GLY A 50 -0.75 4.93 -3.34
CA GLY A 50 -1.04 3.62 -3.90
C GLY A 50 -2.35 3.60 -4.67
N ARG A 51 -2.73 2.40 -5.12
CA ARG A 51 -4.06 2.13 -5.63
C ARG A 51 -4.95 1.63 -4.50
N ALA A 52 -6.00 2.38 -4.18
CA ALA A 52 -7.05 1.91 -3.29
C ALA A 52 -7.80 0.76 -4.00
N VAL A 53 -7.73 -0.44 -3.42
CA VAL A 53 -8.47 -1.62 -3.88
C VAL A 53 -9.87 -1.61 -3.26
N THR A 54 -9.95 -1.26 -1.98
CA THR A 54 -11.18 -0.86 -1.30
C THR A 54 -10.97 0.51 -0.64
N PRO A 55 -11.94 1.43 -0.72
CA PRO A 55 -11.82 2.77 -0.14
C PRO A 55 -11.88 2.73 1.38
N GLY A 56 -11.50 3.83 2.03
CA GLY A 56 -11.62 4.01 3.46
C GLY A 56 -10.41 4.68 4.10
N SER A 57 -10.44 4.74 5.43
CA SER A 57 -9.38 5.35 6.22
C SER A 57 -9.10 4.54 7.48
N ALA A 58 -7.85 4.51 7.91
CA ALA A 58 -7.40 3.82 9.11
C ALA A 58 -6.13 4.47 9.65
N ALA A 59 -5.90 4.40 10.96
CA ALA A 59 -4.68 4.88 11.59
C ALA A 59 -4.28 3.93 12.71
N GLY A 60 -2.97 3.73 12.92
CA GLY A 60 -2.50 2.81 13.93
C GLY A 60 -1.07 2.34 13.74
N SER A 61 -0.67 1.39 14.59
CA SER A 61 0.59 0.69 14.48
C SER A 61 0.71 0.02 13.10
N LEU A 62 1.86 0.20 12.47
CA LEU A 62 2.19 -0.43 11.19
C LEU A 62 3.02 -1.68 11.47
N PHE A 63 2.46 -2.85 11.18
CA PHE A 63 3.19 -4.10 11.19
C PHE A 63 3.53 -4.50 9.77
N TRP A 64 4.82 -4.53 9.46
CA TRP A 64 5.33 -4.81 8.12
C TRP A 64 6.11 -6.12 8.08
N SER A 65 5.93 -6.90 7.03
CA SER A 65 6.78 -8.02 6.67
C SER A 65 7.00 -8.07 5.16
N ASP A 66 8.18 -8.54 4.74
CA ASP A 66 8.47 -8.93 3.36
C ASP A 66 8.02 -10.36 3.03
N GLN A 67 7.45 -11.08 4.01
CA GLN A 67 6.92 -12.42 3.83
C GLN A 67 5.40 -12.40 3.68
N PRO A 68 4.85 -13.23 2.78
CA PRO A 68 3.41 -13.33 2.64
C PRO A 68 2.78 -14.14 3.77
N LEU A 69 1.61 -13.69 4.22
CA LEU A 69 0.88 -14.32 5.34
C LEU A 69 -0.22 -15.26 4.83
N SER A 70 -0.28 -16.46 5.40
CA SER A 70 -1.45 -17.32 5.29
C SER A 70 -2.41 -16.98 6.41
N PHE A 71 -3.59 -16.43 6.10
CA PHE A 71 -4.63 -16.24 7.11
C PHE A 71 -5.19 -17.58 7.57
N TRP A 72 -5.25 -18.56 6.68
CA TRP A 72 -5.57 -19.92 7.07
C TRP A 72 -4.44 -20.52 7.92
N GLY A 73 -4.73 -20.81 9.18
CA GLY A 73 -3.78 -21.40 10.14
C GLY A 73 -2.64 -20.47 10.58
N GLY A 74 -2.59 -19.24 10.10
CA GLY A 74 -1.57 -18.25 10.49
C GLY A 74 -2.13 -16.98 11.12
N TYR A 75 -3.46 -16.86 11.20
CA TYR A 75 -4.15 -15.77 11.87
C TYR A 75 -5.28 -16.34 12.72
N ASP A 76 -5.36 -15.94 13.98
CA ASP A 76 -6.47 -16.29 14.86
C ASP A 76 -7.60 -15.25 14.73
N PRO A 77 -8.76 -15.59 14.14
CA PRO A 77 -9.85 -14.64 13.98
C PRO A 77 -10.51 -14.25 15.31
N ALA A 78 -10.34 -15.00 16.40
CA ALA A 78 -10.95 -14.66 17.69
C ALA A 78 -10.16 -13.59 18.45
N THR A 79 -8.84 -13.52 18.26
CA THR A 79 -7.94 -12.62 19.00
C THR A 79 -7.31 -11.56 18.11
N GLY A 80 -7.15 -11.86 16.82
CA GLY A 80 -6.36 -11.08 15.87
C GLY A 80 -4.85 -11.31 15.96
N GLU A 81 -4.39 -12.35 16.67
CA GLU A 81 -2.98 -12.74 16.72
C GLU A 81 -2.52 -13.40 15.42
N ILE A 82 -1.32 -13.06 14.95
CA ILE A 82 -0.61 -13.84 13.94
C ILE A 82 0.02 -15.06 14.61
N ILE A 83 -0.57 -16.23 14.38
CA ILE A 83 -0.21 -17.50 15.06
C ILE A 83 0.73 -18.40 14.24
N ASP A 84 1.04 -18.05 12.99
CA ASP A 84 2.06 -18.76 12.20
C ASP A 84 3.44 -18.52 12.82
N ARG A 85 3.92 -19.49 13.61
CA ARG A 85 5.19 -19.42 14.34
C ARG A 85 6.42 -19.31 13.45
N ARG A 86 6.29 -19.52 12.13
CA ARG A 86 7.39 -19.33 11.17
C ARG A 86 7.36 -17.94 10.52
N HIS A 87 6.29 -17.19 10.69
CA HIS A 87 6.15 -15.86 10.13
C HIS A 87 6.90 -14.82 10.98
N PRO A 88 7.58 -13.82 10.39
CA PRO A 88 8.31 -12.79 11.16
C PRO A 88 7.44 -12.00 12.14
N LEU A 89 6.13 -11.90 11.87
CA LEU A 89 5.17 -11.21 12.72
C LEU A 89 4.48 -12.13 13.75
N SER A 90 4.94 -13.39 13.91
CA SER A 90 4.40 -14.34 14.90
C SER A 90 4.26 -13.71 16.29
N GLY A 91 3.09 -13.88 16.93
CA GLY A 91 2.79 -13.34 18.26
C GLY A 91 2.32 -11.88 18.26
N THR A 92 2.25 -11.24 17.10
CA THR A 92 1.74 -9.86 16.98
C THR A 92 0.21 -9.87 16.95
N LEU A 93 -0.40 -9.00 17.76
CA LEU A 93 -1.82 -8.68 17.67
C LEU A 93 -2.04 -7.68 16.54
N ALA A 94 -2.52 -8.16 15.39
CA ALA A 94 -2.79 -7.32 14.24
C ALA A 94 -4.20 -6.71 14.25
N ALA A 95 -5.05 -7.06 15.21
CA ALA A 95 -6.35 -6.43 15.41
C ALA A 95 -6.24 -4.90 15.49
N GLY A 96 -7.01 -4.19 14.68
CA GLY A 96 -7.02 -2.71 14.66
C GLY A 96 -5.73 -2.06 14.13
N SER A 97 -4.78 -2.84 13.64
CA SER A 97 -3.50 -2.34 13.11
C SER A 97 -3.53 -2.10 11.60
N LEU A 98 -2.50 -1.42 11.08
CA LEU A 98 -2.22 -1.41 9.65
C LEU A 98 -1.24 -2.56 9.38
N LEU A 99 -1.71 -3.61 8.71
CA LEU A 99 -0.91 -4.79 8.39
C LEU A 99 -0.41 -4.71 6.95
N ALA A 100 0.91 -4.64 6.79
CA ALA A 100 1.60 -4.57 5.52
C ALA A 100 2.34 -5.89 5.22
N ILE A 101 1.83 -6.65 4.25
CA ILE A 101 2.40 -7.92 3.76
C ILE A 101 2.41 -7.87 2.23
N PRO A 102 3.39 -8.44 1.52
CA PRO A 102 3.48 -8.31 0.07
C PRO A 102 2.25 -8.92 -0.64
N SER A 103 1.75 -10.04 -0.12
CA SER A 103 0.58 -10.76 -0.60
C SER A 103 0.08 -11.76 0.44
N THR A 104 -1.04 -12.39 0.17
CA THR A 104 -1.52 -13.57 0.90
C THR A 104 -0.89 -14.85 0.38
N ARG A 105 -0.86 -15.86 1.25
CA ARG A 105 -0.72 -17.27 0.85
C ARG A 105 -2.06 -17.98 1.04
N GLY A 106 -2.43 -18.78 0.05
CA GLY A 106 -3.70 -19.52 0.02
C GLY A 106 -4.76 -18.84 -0.84
N SER A 107 -5.88 -19.52 -1.06
CA SER A 107 -6.95 -19.06 -1.95
C SER A 107 -8.26 -18.82 -1.19
N SER A 108 -9.16 -19.80 -1.18
CA SER A 108 -10.55 -19.60 -0.74
C SER A 108 -10.70 -19.45 0.78
N THR A 109 -9.88 -20.13 1.56
CA THR A 109 -10.04 -20.18 3.02
C THR A 109 -9.56 -18.90 3.72
N THR A 110 -8.68 -18.12 3.07
CA THR A 110 -8.27 -16.78 3.54
C THR A 110 -9.46 -15.85 3.67
N THR A 111 -10.37 -15.88 2.68
CA THR A 111 -11.60 -15.07 2.70
C THR A 111 -12.48 -15.38 3.90
N ALA A 112 -12.65 -16.66 4.24
CA ALA A 112 -13.48 -17.08 5.37
C ALA A 112 -12.91 -16.58 6.72
N VAL A 113 -11.59 -16.71 6.92
CA VAL A 113 -10.93 -16.25 8.15
C VAL A 113 -11.01 -14.74 8.29
N LEU A 114 -10.73 -13.99 7.22
CA LEU A 114 -10.80 -12.52 7.25
C LEU A 114 -12.23 -12.02 7.46
N LEU A 115 -13.23 -12.63 6.82
CA LEU A 115 -14.63 -12.30 7.05
C LEU A 115 -15.06 -12.54 8.49
N GLU A 116 -14.61 -13.64 9.09
CA GLU A 116 -14.87 -13.94 10.49
C GLU A 116 -14.20 -12.90 11.41
N ALA A 117 -12.93 -12.57 11.17
CA ALA A 117 -12.23 -11.54 11.93
C ALA A 117 -12.91 -10.16 11.80
N LEU A 118 -13.42 -9.81 10.61
CA LEU A 118 -14.18 -8.57 10.38
C LEU A 118 -15.51 -8.60 11.14
N ARG A 119 -16.22 -9.72 11.11
CA ARG A 119 -17.47 -9.93 11.86
C ARG A 119 -17.25 -9.79 13.37
N LEU A 120 -16.14 -10.33 13.87
CA LEU A 120 -15.74 -10.28 15.28
C LEU A 120 -15.09 -8.95 15.70
N GLY A 121 -14.70 -8.09 14.74
CA GLY A 121 -14.02 -6.82 15.02
C GLY A 121 -12.55 -6.97 15.41
N THR A 122 -11.94 -8.10 15.09
CA THR A 122 -10.55 -8.46 15.41
C THR A 122 -9.62 -8.35 14.21
N ALA A 123 -10.14 -8.06 13.01
CA ALA A 123 -9.35 -7.85 11.80
C ALA A 123 -8.38 -6.66 11.91
N PRO A 124 -7.35 -6.59 11.05
CA PRO A 124 -6.59 -5.36 10.85
C PRO A 124 -7.51 -4.20 10.45
N ALA A 125 -7.17 -3.00 10.88
CA ALA A 125 -7.87 -1.78 10.47
C ALA A 125 -7.61 -1.44 8.99
N ALA A 126 -6.45 -1.83 8.45
CA ALA A 126 -6.19 -1.80 7.01
C ALA A 126 -5.20 -2.88 6.59
N LEU A 127 -5.25 -3.21 5.30
CA LEU A 127 -4.26 -4.06 4.64
C LEU A 127 -3.48 -3.25 3.60
N ILE A 128 -2.17 -3.43 3.57
CA ILE A 128 -1.28 -2.79 2.61
C ILE A 128 -0.48 -3.89 1.90
N THR A 129 -0.47 -3.88 0.57
CA THR A 129 0.14 -4.94 -0.26
C THR A 129 1.10 -4.42 -1.32
N ALA A 130 2.00 -5.29 -1.79
CA ALA A 130 2.93 -5.01 -2.89
C ALA A 130 2.28 -5.36 -4.24
N GLY A 131 1.18 -4.71 -4.57
CA GLY A 131 0.33 -5.02 -5.72
C GLY A 131 -1.07 -5.47 -5.29
N ILE A 132 -1.91 -5.86 -6.24
CA ILE A 132 -3.30 -6.25 -5.95
C ILE A 132 -3.37 -7.71 -5.57
N ASP A 133 -4.00 -7.98 -4.42
CA ASP A 133 -4.38 -9.32 -4.00
C ASP A 133 -5.90 -9.43 -3.90
N LEU A 134 -6.51 -10.19 -4.82
CA LEU A 134 -7.95 -10.38 -4.86
C LEU A 134 -8.48 -11.19 -3.66
N TYR A 135 -7.66 -12.03 -3.04
CA TYR A 135 -8.06 -12.79 -1.86
C TYR A 135 -8.15 -11.91 -0.60
N LEU A 136 -7.54 -10.72 -0.62
CA LEU A 136 -7.75 -9.69 0.40
C LEU A 136 -8.87 -8.71 0.04
N ALA A 137 -9.02 -8.41 -1.25
CA ALA A 137 -10.07 -7.51 -1.72
C ALA A 137 -11.48 -8.08 -1.49
N LEU A 138 -11.68 -9.37 -1.81
CA LEU A 138 -12.96 -10.04 -1.70
C LEU A 138 -13.56 -10.00 -0.29
N PRO A 139 -12.87 -10.39 0.79
CA PRO A 139 -13.43 -10.31 2.13
C PRO A 139 -13.71 -8.87 2.56
N ALA A 140 -12.89 -7.90 2.16
CA ALA A 140 -13.13 -6.48 2.47
C ALA A 140 -14.43 -5.95 1.83
N ILE A 141 -14.64 -6.23 0.54
CA ILE A 141 -15.88 -5.88 -0.18
C ILE A 141 -17.08 -6.62 0.41
N THR A 142 -16.92 -7.92 0.64
CA THR A 142 -18.01 -8.77 1.14
C THR A 142 -18.45 -8.36 2.55
N ALA A 143 -17.51 -8.00 3.44
CA ALA A 143 -17.82 -7.50 4.77
C ALA A 143 -18.53 -6.14 4.75
N ALA A 144 -18.23 -5.28 3.77
CA ALA A 144 -18.92 -4.01 3.60
C ALA A 144 -20.41 -4.25 3.31
N GLU A 145 -20.72 -5.16 2.39
CA GLU A 145 -22.09 -5.52 2.01
C GLU A 145 -22.83 -6.29 3.11
N MET A 146 -22.18 -7.27 3.73
CA MET A 146 -22.83 -8.15 4.71
C MET A 146 -22.95 -7.54 6.11
N TYR A 147 -21.93 -6.78 6.54
CA TYR A 147 -21.78 -6.34 7.93
C TYR A 147 -21.72 -4.82 8.08
N GLY A 148 -21.73 -4.05 6.99
CA GLY A 148 -21.52 -2.60 7.04
C GLY A 148 -20.13 -2.20 7.54
N ARG A 149 -19.15 -3.10 7.46
CA ARG A 149 -17.79 -2.90 7.96
C ARG A 149 -16.81 -2.73 6.81
N LEU A 150 -16.20 -1.56 6.73
CA LEU A 150 -15.16 -1.26 5.75
C LEU A 150 -13.79 -1.62 6.31
N MET A 151 -13.00 -2.34 5.51
CA MET A 151 -11.58 -2.54 5.72
C MET A 151 -10.84 -2.04 4.48
N PRO A 152 -10.17 -0.88 4.54
CA PRO A 152 -9.42 -0.36 3.41
C PRO A 152 -8.24 -1.27 3.06
N VAL A 153 -8.04 -1.47 1.76
CA VAL A 153 -6.96 -2.26 1.18
C VAL A 153 -6.21 -1.37 0.18
N LEU A 154 -4.93 -1.12 0.45
CA LEU A 154 -4.06 -0.29 -0.39
C LEU A 154 -2.99 -1.14 -1.08
N ALA A 155 -2.96 -1.11 -2.42
CA ALA A 155 -1.90 -1.71 -3.20
C ALA A 155 -0.82 -0.66 -3.55
N LEU A 156 0.40 -0.90 -3.10
CA LEU A 156 1.59 -0.10 -3.41
C LEU A 156 2.44 -0.74 -4.52
N SER A 157 3.35 0.05 -5.11
CA SER A 157 4.45 -0.54 -5.89
C SER A 157 5.39 -1.33 -4.97
N PRO A 158 6.11 -2.35 -5.47
CA PRO A 158 7.06 -3.13 -4.66
C PRO A 158 8.10 -2.25 -3.98
N GLU A 159 8.61 -1.21 -4.66
CA GLU A 159 9.61 -0.29 -4.11
C GLU A 159 9.04 0.54 -2.97
N ALA A 160 7.81 1.05 -3.16
CA ALA A 160 7.13 1.85 -2.16
C ALA A 160 6.75 1.01 -0.92
N PHE A 161 6.35 -0.24 -1.13
CA PHE A 161 6.06 -1.23 -0.10
C PHE A 161 7.31 -1.62 0.70
N ALA A 162 8.45 -1.89 0.04
CA ALA A 162 9.70 -2.21 0.72
C ALA A 162 10.19 -1.07 1.63
N GLY A 163 9.96 0.18 1.20
CA GLY A 163 10.27 1.37 1.98
C GLY A 163 9.47 1.55 3.27
N LEU A 164 8.44 0.72 3.54
CA LEU A 164 7.64 0.78 4.77
C LEU A 164 8.36 0.22 6.01
N SER A 165 9.35 -0.65 5.82
CA SER A 165 10.06 -1.41 6.88
C SER A 165 10.60 -0.58 8.04
N VAL A 166 10.92 0.69 7.80
CA VAL A 166 11.51 1.62 8.79
C VAL A 166 10.49 2.45 9.57
N TYR A 167 9.20 2.27 9.30
CA TYR A 167 8.11 3.02 9.96
C TYR A 167 7.34 2.12 10.92
N LYS A 168 6.78 2.70 11.98
CA LYS A 168 6.01 1.96 13.00
C LYS A 168 4.58 2.44 13.15
N HIS A 169 4.23 3.57 12.54
CA HIS A 169 2.89 4.11 12.58
C HIS A 169 2.52 4.68 11.21
N ALA A 170 1.26 4.51 10.83
CA ALA A 170 0.76 5.01 9.57
C ALA A 170 -0.70 5.46 9.67
N VAL A 171 -1.06 6.39 8.80
CA VAL A 171 -2.43 6.84 8.56
C VAL A 171 -2.73 6.63 7.09
N LEU A 172 -3.70 5.78 6.81
CA LEU A 172 -4.27 5.56 5.48
C LEU A 172 -5.51 6.43 5.33
N ALA A 173 -5.56 7.19 4.24
CA ALA A 173 -6.76 7.89 3.78
C ALA A 173 -6.88 7.71 2.26
N GLU A 174 -7.88 6.94 1.83
CA GLU A 174 -8.11 6.59 0.43
C GLU A 174 -6.89 5.93 -0.23
N SER A 175 -6.22 6.64 -1.13
CA SER A 175 -5.02 6.19 -1.85
C SER A 175 -3.71 6.67 -1.20
N GLU A 176 -3.77 7.42 -0.10
CA GLU A 176 -2.61 8.04 0.52
C GLU A 176 -2.25 7.38 1.85
N LEU A 177 -0.99 6.96 1.99
CA LEU A 177 -0.42 6.42 3.22
C LEU A 177 0.62 7.39 3.78
N ARG A 178 0.30 8.01 4.91
CA ARG A 178 1.19 8.90 5.67
C ARG A 178 1.92 8.11 6.74
N LEU A 179 3.24 8.18 6.73
CA LEU A 179 4.15 7.36 7.54
C LEU A 179 4.88 8.24 8.54
N SER A 180 5.03 7.72 9.76
CA SER A 180 5.80 8.38 10.82
C SER A 180 6.70 7.38 11.56
N ARG A 181 7.85 7.88 12.01
CA ARG A 181 8.74 7.16 12.93
C ARG A 181 8.34 7.50 14.36
N PRO A 182 8.39 6.56 15.30
CA PRO A 182 8.27 6.89 16.71
C PRO A 182 9.43 7.81 17.09
N SER A 183 9.13 8.84 17.89
CA SER A 183 10.08 9.80 18.47
C SER A 183 10.99 9.14 19.50
#